data_AF-A0A356AZZ6-F1
#
_entry.id   AF-A0A356AZZ6-F1
#
_cell.length_a   1.000
_cell.length_b   1.000
_cell.length_c   1.000
_cell.angle_alpha   90.00
_cell.angle_beta   90.00
_cell.angle_gamma   90.00
#
_symmetry.space_group_name_H-M   'P 1'
#
loop_
_entity.id
_entity.type
_entity.pdbx_description
1 polymer ?
#
loop_
_entity_poly.entity_id
_entity_poly.type
_entity_poly.pdbx_seq_one_letter_code
_entity_poly.pdbx_strand_id
1 'polypeptide(L)'
;MHIKELYFFSKMKGLEPPGEKQYMAVTMEIENITSKKIPYLIPSIHNHFYMTINNEGSYPASDATWITEKPLSVPGESEILIPAGEKVTGTLVFLVSKDPLTQASFHFYDLVYGHIQLPIVGKIGEHLLEVNSLTTVTPVDITDAFSMSVTGYSDLDRVDRYTTPENTLFRVVETKFDSKVQALLDIHPAQRFYYRINTPEGPLLTKLSDVTALIPFGFMSPVMLAPASANRARFVYQISNQLKEAPAEIWGDVSSGELK
;
A
#
# COMPACT_ATOMS: atom_id res chain seq x y z
N MET A 1 -15.12 -17.80 2.63
CA MET A 1 -14.03 -17.35 3.53
C MET A 1 -14.64 -16.85 4.82
N HIS A 2 -14.06 -17.19 5.97
CA HIS A 2 -14.56 -16.81 7.29
C HIS A 2 -13.41 -16.35 8.20
N ILE A 3 -13.52 -15.15 8.76
CA ILE A 3 -12.57 -14.61 9.74
C ILE A 3 -12.96 -15.13 11.12
N LYS A 4 -12.04 -15.83 11.78
CA LYS A 4 -12.25 -16.40 13.13
C LYS A 4 -11.81 -15.43 14.21
N GLU A 5 -10.63 -14.85 14.07
CA GLU A 5 -10.02 -13.99 15.08
C GLU A 5 -9.22 -12.87 14.43
N LEU A 6 -9.11 -11.75 15.14
CA LEU A 6 -8.30 -10.59 14.75
C LEU A 6 -7.58 -10.04 15.97
N TYR A 7 -6.28 -9.82 15.83
CA TYR A 7 -5.42 -9.32 16.91
C TYR A 7 -4.48 -8.22 16.42
N PHE A 8 -4.20 -7.25 17.29
CA PHE A 8 -3.19 -6.21 17.07
C PHE A 8 -2.02 -6.41 18.03
N PHE A 9 -0.80 -6.22 17.54
CA PHE A 9 0.41 -6.37 18.34
C PHE A 9 1.43 -5.27 18.01
N SER A 10 2.01 -4.67 19.05
CA SER A 10 3.14 -3.75 18.92
C SER A 10 4.48 -4.47 18.73
N LYS A 11 4.57 -5.76 19.09
CA LYS A 11 5.72 -6.64 18.85
C LYS A 11 5.25 -8.05 18.52
N MET A 12 5.95 -8.71 17.61
CA MET A 12 5.67 -10.11 17.24
C MET A 12 6.92 -10.95 17.39
N LYS A 13 6.89 -11.92 18.31
CA LYS A 13 8.03 -12.82 18.63
C LYS A 13 9.36 -12.04 18.84
N GLY A 14 9.29 -10.87 19.46
CA GLY A 14 10.44 -10.00 19.73
C GLY A 14 10.80 -9.02 18.60
N LEU A 15 10.17 -9.13 17.44
CA LEU A 15 10.36 -8.19 16.33
C LEU A 15 9.49 -6.95 16.51
N GLU A 16 10.10 -5.80 16.29
CA GLU A 16 9.39 -4.52 16.19
C GLU A 16 8.97 -4.29 14.73
N PRO A 17 7.77 -3.73 14.49
CA PRO A 17 7.37 -3.35 13.15
C PRO A 17 8.21 -2.14 12.68
N PRO A 18 8.47 -2.01 11.37
CA PRO A 18 9.20 -0.87 10.84
C PRO A 18 8.37 0.42 10.92
N GLY A 19 9.02 1.50 11.36
CA GLY A 19 8.41 2.83 11.46
C GLY A 19 7.22 2.87 12.42
N GLU A 20 6.24 3.70 12.11
CA GLU A 20 5.05 3.91 12.95
C GLU A 20 3.89 2.95 12.60
N LYS A 21 4.22 1.66 12.50
CA LYS A 21 3.27 0.59 12.17
C LYS A 21 3.04 -0.33 13.36
N GLN A 22 2.04 -1.20 13.25
CA GLN A 22 1.79 -2.32 14.15
C GLN A 22 1.46 -3.59 13.36
N TYR A 23 1.66 -4.74 13.98
CA TYR A 23 1.24 -6.01 13.40
C TYR A 23 -0.26 -6.20 13.62
N MET A 24 -0.96 -6.68 12.60
CA MET A 24 -2.34 -7.13 12.69
C MET A 24 -2.42 -8.56 12.18
N ALA A 25 -2.78 -9.52 13.04
CA ALA A 25 -2.97 -10.91 12.65
C ALA A 25 -4.45 -11.21 12.43
N VAL A 26 -4.75 -11.92 11.35
CA VAL A 26 -6.10 -12.38 10.99
C VAL A 26 -6.07 -13.89 10.85
N THR A 27 -6.71 -14.58 11.78
CA THR A 27 -6.92 -16.03 11.68
C THR A 27 -8.21 -16.29 10.92
N MET A 28 -8.13 -17.14 9.89
CA MET A 28 -9.25 -17.39 9.01
C MET A 28 -9.31 -18.80 8.47
N GLU A 29 -10.48 -19.13 7.94
CA GLU A 29 -10.76 -20.37 7.23
C GLU A 29 -11.22 -20.04 5.80
N ILE A 30 -10.59 -20.71 4.83
CA ILE A 30 -10.93 -20.62 3.41
C ILE A 30 -11.38 -22.00 2.95
N GLU A 31 -12.54 -22.04 2.28
CA GLU A 31 -13.13 -23.25 1.73
C GLU A 31 -13.13 -23.17 0.21
N ASN A 32 -12.69 -24.24 -0.45
CA ASN A 32 -12.78 -24.34 -1.89
C ASN A 32 -14.19 -24.81 -2.30
N ILE A 33 -15.02 -23.85 -2.68
CA ILE A 33 -16.39 -24.07 -3.14
C ILE A 33 -16.52 -24.14 -4.68
N THR A 34 -15.40 -24.29 -5.41
CA THR A 34 -15.42 -24.28 -6.88
C THR A 34 -16.19 -25.48 -7.44
N SER A 35 -17.04 -25.24 -8.43
CA SER A 35 -17.91 -26.28 -9.02
C SER A 35 -17.14 -27.36 -9.77
N LYS A 36 -15.93 -27.04 -10.26
CA LYS A 36 -15.08 -27.95 -11.04
C LYS A 36 -14.39 -29.03 -10.19
N LYS A 37 -14.52 -28.99 -8.85
CA LYS A 37 -13.85 -29.92 -7.92
C LYS A 37 -12.35 -30.08 -8.20
N ILE A 38 -11.70 -28.98 -8.56
CA ILE A 38 -10.25 -28.90 -8.74
C ILE A 38 -9.61 -28.17 -7.56
N PRO A 39 -8.35 -28.44 -7.23
CA PRO A 39 -7.61 -27.62 -6.28
C PRO A 39 -7.62 -26.15 -6.74
N TYR A 40 -7.78 -25.25 -5.78
CA TYR A 40 -7.76 -23.82 -6.01
C TYR A 40 -6.45 -23.26 -5.46
N LEU A 41 -5.68 -22.60 -6.32
CA LEU A 41 -4.39 -22.02 -5.99
C LEU A 41 -4.54 -20.51 -5.92
N ILE A 42 -4.20 -19.93 -4.77
CA ILE A 42 -3.98 -18.49 -4.63
C ILE A 42 -2.48 -18.27 -4.85
N PRO A 43 -2.06 -17.61 -5.94
CA PRO A 43 -0.65 -17.54 -6.33
C PRO A 43 0.26 -16.84 -5.31
N SER A 44 -0.27 -15.85 -4.58
CA SER A 44 0.55 -15.09 -3.64
C SER A 44 -0.28 -14.38 -2.57
N ILE A 45 0.10 -14.52 -1.30
CA ILE A 45 -0.58 -13.83 -0.21
C ILE A 45 -0.45 -12.30 -0.30
N HIS A 46 0.68 -11.79 -0.81
CA HIS A 46 0.98 -10.36 -0.89
C HIS A 46 0.12 -9.62 -1.91
N ASN A 47 -0.32 -10.36 -2.93
CA ASN A 47 -0.97 -9.84 -4.13
C ASN A 47 -2.48 -10.05 -4.10
N HIS A 48 -2.96 -10.92 -3.23
CA HIS A 48 -4.36 -11.32 -3.19
C HIS A 48 -5.06 -10.91 -1.90
N PHE A 49 -4.34 -10.65 -0.79
CA PHE A 49 -4.97 -10.29 0.49
C PHE A 49 -4.53 -8.92 0.99
N TYR A 50 -5.52 -8.09 1.30
CA TYR A 50 -5.30 -6.74 1.80
C TYR A 50 -6.21 -6.40 2.97
N MET A 51 -5.67 -5.56 3.84
CA MET A 51 -6.41 -4.88 4.90
C MET A 51 -6.53 -3.41 4.57
N THR A 52 -7.72 -2.85 4.65
CA THR A 52 -7.90 -1.40 4.63
C THR A 52 -8.21 -0.92 6.04
N ILE A 53 -7.44 0.04 6.54
CA ILE A 53 -7.60 0.64 7.88
C ILE A 53 -7.93 2.12 7.71
N ASN A 54 -8.98 2.58 8.42
CA ASN A 54 -9.37 3.99 8.50
C ASN A 54 -9.54 4.73 7.15
N ASN A 55 -9.71 4.01 6.03
CA ASN A 55 -9.68 4.55 4.66
C ASN A 55 -8.36 5.26 4.28
N GLU A 56 -7.26 4.93 4.95
CA GLU A 56 -5.96 5.56 4.73
C GLU A 56 -5.08 4.79 3.73
N GLY A 57 -5.47 3.56 3.36
CA GLY A 57 -4.77 2.76 2.36
C GLY A 57 -5.03 1.27 2.50
N SER A 58 -4.55 0.53 1.52
CA SER A 58 -4.59 -0.93 1.50
C SER A 58 -3.22 -1.51 1.86
N TYR A 59 -3.19 -2.35 2.90
CA TYR A 59 -2.00 -3.00 3.43
C TYR A 59 -1.99 -4.47 2.99
N PRO A 60 -1.00 -4.93 2.20
CA PRO A 60 -0.91 -6.34 1.79
C PRO A 60 -0.54 -7.25 2.97
N ALA A 61 -0.82 -8.54 2.83
CA ALA A 61 -0.26 -9.54 3.73
C ALA A 61 1.27 -9.49 3.67
N SER A 62 1.91 -9.61 4.83
CA SER A 62 3.37 -9.48 5.00
C SER A 62 4.03 -10.84 5.24
N ASP A 63 5.33 -10.91 4.99
CA ASP A 63 6.19 -12.08 5.29
C ASP A 63 6.15 -12.48 6.78
N ALA A 64 5.80 -11.52 7.64
CA ALA A 64 5.59 -11.75 9.06
C ALA A 64 4.47 -12.78 9.33
N THR A 65 3.65 -13.10 8.32
CA THR A 65 2.74 -14.25 8.30
C THR A 65 3.45 -15.55 8.70
N TRP A 66 4.63 -15.80 8.14
CA TRP A 66 5.33 -17.09 8.26
C TRP A 66 5.93 -17.36 9.64
N ILE A 67 5.96 -16.38 10.54
CA ILE A 67 6.42 -16.57 11.93
C ILE A 67 5.28 -16.85 12.91
N THR A 68 4.04 -16.89 12.43
CA THR A 68 2.88 -17.33 13.22
C THR A 68 2.93 -18.84 13.46
N GLU A 69 2.20 -19.33 14.45
CA GLU A 69 2.20 -20.77 14.78
C GLU A 69 1.53 -21.63 13.70
N LYS A 70 0.56 -21.05 12.98
CA LYS A 70 -0.19 -21.69 11.90
C LYS A 70 -0.35 -20.71 10.74
N PRO A 71 0.72 -20.42 9.98
CA PRO A 71 0.63 -19.51 8.86
C PRO A 71 -0.30 -20.09 7.80
N LEU A 72 -1.06 -19.22 7.12
CA LEU A 72 -1.99 -19.66 6.08
C LEU A 72 -1.27 -20.16 4.83
N SER A 73 -0.09 -19.61 4.54
CA SER A 73 0.86 -20.06 3.51
C SER A 73 2.09 -20.69 4.16
N VAL A 74 2.74 -21.62 3.46
CA VAL A 74 3.96 -22.28 3.95
C VAL A 74 5.10 -21.25 4.04
N PRO A 75 5.95 -21.28 5.08
CA PRO A 75 7.12 -20.41 5.16
C PRO A 75 8.02 -20.46 3.92
N GLY A 76 8.30 -19.29 3.34
CA GLY A 76 9.07 -19.16 2.10
C GLY A 76 8.25 -19.27 0.81
N GLU A 77 7.01 -19.77 0.89
CA GLU A 77 6.09 -19.89 -0.24
C GLU A 77 4.94 -18.90 -0.06
N SER A 78 4.71 -18.05 -1.06
CA SER A 78 3.63 -17.07 -0.99
C SER A 78 2.28 -17.66 -1.41
N GLU A 79 2.25 -18.84 -2.00
CA GLU A 79 1.03 -19.47 -2.50
C GLU A 79 0.21 -20.17 -1.39
N ILE A 80 -1.09 -20.28 -1.62
CA ILE A 80 -2.00 -21.10 -0.81
C ILE A 80 -2.72 -22.08 -1.73
N LEU A 81 -2.49 -23.37 -1.50
CA LEU A 81 -3.24 -24.43 -2.14
C LEU A 81 -4.43 -24.85 -1.27
N ILE A 82 -5.63 -24.76 -1.82
CA ILE A 82 -6.86 -25.21 -1.17
C ILE A 82 -7.38 -26.43 -1.95
N PRO A 83 -7.24 -27.66 -1.39
CA PRO A 83 -7.71 -28.87 -2.07
C PRO A 83 -9.20 -28.81 -2.41
N ALA A 84 -9.61 -29.62 -3.38
CA ALA A 84 -10.99 -29.61 -3.89
C ALA A 84 -12.00 -29.99 -2.80
N GLY A 85 -12.94 -29.07 -2.50
CA GLY A 85 -13.96 -29.30 -1.47
C GLY A 85 -13.44 -29.30 -0.04
N GLU A 86 -12.17 -28.95 0.17
CA GLU A 86 -11.55 -28.89 1.49
C GLU A 86 -11.45 -27.45 2.02
N LYS A 87 -11.08 -27.37 3.29
CA LYS A 87 -10.89 -26.15 4.05
C LYS A 87 -9.44 -26.04 4.51
N VAL A 88 -8.87 -24.86 4.36
CA VAL A 88 -7.59 -24.49 4.96
C VAL A 88 -7.84 -23.44 6.03
N THR A 89 -7.20 -23.61 7.20
CA THR A 89 -7.24 -22.64 8.29
C THR A 89 -5.82 -22.20 8.61
N GLY A 90 -5.64 -20.91 8.82
CA GLY A 90 -4.35 -20.33 9.20
C GLY A 90 -4.46 -18.83 9.43
N THR A 91 -3.32 -18.22 9.70
CA THR A 91 -3.19 -16.81 10.03
C THR A 91 -2.44 -16.07 8.93
N LEU A 92 -2.92 -14.87 8.58
CA LEU A 92 -2.19 -13.88 7.79
C LEU A 92 -1.81 -12.70 8.70
N VAL A 93 -0.65 -12.09 8.49
CA VAL A 93 -0.20 -10.91 9.24
C VAL A 93 -0.02 -9.71 8.31
N PHE A 94 -0.53 -8.56 8.71
CA PHE A 94 -0.45 -7.29 8.01
C PHE A 94 0.33 -6.26 8.84
N LEU A 95 1.05 -5.36 8.17
CA LEU A 95 1.73 -4.22 8.79
C LEU A 95 0.91 -2.95 8.56
N VAL A 96 0.09 -2.58 9.56
CA VAL A 96 -0.91 -1.51 9.44
C VAL A 96 -0.55 -0.27 10.27
N SER A 97 -1.25 0.85 10.08
CA SER A 97 -1.06 2.04 10.92
C SER A 97 -1.31 1.75 12.40
N LYS A 98 -0.56 2.42 13.28
CA LYS A 98 -0.77 2.42 14.73
C LYS A 98 -1.90 3.35 15.19
N ASP A 99 -2.47 4.13 14.27
CA ASP A 99 -3.53 5.09 14.59
C ASP A 99 -4.77 4.39 15.17
N PRO A 100 -5.54 5.07 16.04
CA PRO A 100 -6.75 4.49 16.62
C PRO A 100 -7.69 3.94 15.56
N LEU A 101 -8.11 2.69 15.74
CA LEU A 101 -8.96 2.00 14.78
C LEU A 101 -10.39 2.55 14.82
N THR A 102 -10.84 3.09 13.70
CA THR A 102 -12.24 3.50 13.49
C THR A 102 -12.94 2.63 12.45
N GLN A 103 -12.18 2.08 11.49
CA GLN A 103 -12.69 1.26 10.42
C GLN A 103 -11.64 0.21 9.99
N ALA A 104 -12.08 -1.02 9.73
CA ALA A 104 -11.26 -2.07 9.12
C ALA A 104 -12.10 -2.89 8.13
N SER A 105 -11.52 -3.18 6.97
CA SER A 105 -12.09 -4.15 6.01
C SER A 105 -11.02 -5.04 5.43
N PHE A 106 -11.39 -6.30 5.22
CA PHE A 106 -10.55 -7.30 4.59
C PHE A 106 -10.94 -7.44 3.12
N HIS A 107 -9.95 -7.53 2.26
CA HIS A 107 -10.11 -7.66 0.82
C HIS A 107 -9.35 -8.88 0.31
N PHE A 108 -10.04 -9.68 -0.48
CA PHE A 108 -9.42 -10.72 -1.30
C PHE A 108 -9.69 -10.41 -2.77
N TYR A 109 -8.64 -10.32 -3.58
CA TYR A 109 -8.78 -10.06 -5.00
C TYR A 109 -8.51 -11.33 -5.81
N ASP A 110 -9.43 -11.75 -6.68
CA ASP A 110 -9.19 -12.78 -7.68
C ASP A 110 -9.81 -12.37 -9.02
N LEU A 111 -9.03 -12.45 -10.09
CA LEU A 111 -9.44 -12.12 -11.44
C LEU A 111 -10.35 -13.19 -12.07
N VAL A 112 -10.33 -14.43 -11.56
CA VAL A 112 -11.05 -15.57 -12.14
C VAL A 112 -12.44 -15.74 -11.52
N TYR A 113 -12.53 -15.70 -10.18
CA TYR A 113 -13.78 -15.97 -9.45
C TYR A 113 -14.35 -14.74 -8.72
N GLY A 114 -13.74 -13.57 -8.93
CA GLY A 114 -14.19 -12.29 -8.38
C GLY A 114 -13.59 -11.96 -7.01
N HIS A 115 -13.86 -10.74 -6.56
CA HIS A 115 -13.27 -10.18 -5.36
C HIS A 115 -14.19 -10.33 -4.15
N ILE A 116 -13.62 -10.54 -2.97
CA ILE A 116 -14.34 -10.55 -1.70
C ILE A 116 -13.97 -9.28 -0.93
N GLN A 117 -14.97 -8.61 -0.38
CA GLN A 117 -14.78 -7.48 0.54
C GLN A 117 -15.60 -7.74 1.80
N LEU A 118 -14.95 -7.76 2.96
CA LEU A 118 -15.58 -8.04 4.25
C LEU A 118 -15.34 -6.86 5.21
N PRO A 119 -16.38 -6.19 5.72
CA PRO A 119 -16.20 -5.27 6.83
C PRO A 119 -15.84 -6.07 8.08
N ILE A 120 -14.84 -5.60 8.82
CA ILE A 120 -14.47 -6.18 10.12
C ILE A 120 -14.85 -5.24 11.25
N VAL A 121 -14.54 -3.95 11.11
CA VAL A 121 -14.92 -2.88 12.05
C VAL A 121 -15.49 -1.72 11.27
N GLY A 122 -16.65 -1.21 11.70
CA GLY A 122 -17.33 -0.12 11.00
C GLY A 122 -17.90 -0.54 9.64
N LYS A 123 -18.12 0.44 8.76
CA LYS A 123 -18.57 0.21 7.39
C LYS A 123 -17.36 0.09 6.46
N ILE A 124 -17.52 -0.56 5.31
CA ILE A 124 -16.52 -0.42 4.24
C ILE A 124 -16.55 1.04 3.76
N GLY A 125 -15.38 1.65 3.58
CA GLY A 125 -15.26 3.04 3.15
C GLY A 125 -15.79 3.26 1.74
N GLU A 126 -16.37 4.43 1.51
CA GLU A 126 -17.02 4.82 0.25
C GLU A 126 -16.06 4.89 -0.96
N HIS A 127 -14.75 4.82 -0.73
CA HIS A 127 -13.72 4.96 -1.75
C HIS A 127 -13.12 3.65 -2.26
N LEU A 128 -13.63 2.50 -1.85
CA LEU A 128 -13.33 1.25 -2.53
C LEU A 128 -14.12 1.26 -3.84
N LEU A 129 -13.44 1.72 -4.89
CA LEU A 129 -13.97 1.81 -6.24
C LEU A 129 -14.59 0.46 -6.61
N GLU A 130 -15.72 0.50 -7.33
CA GLU A 130 -16.34 -0.69 -7.91
C GLU A 130 -15.30 -1.35 -8.84
N VAL A 131 -14.50 -2.29 -8.31
CA VAL A 131 -13.40 -2.92 -9.06
C VAL A 131 -13.94 -3.45 -10.39
N ASN A 132 -15.14 -4.04 -10.37
CA ASN A 132 -15.84 -4.58 -11.53
C ASN A 132 -16.17 -3.56 -12.64
N SER A 133 -16.24 -2.25 -12.33
CA SER A 133 -16.50 -1.20 -13.32
C SER A 133 -15.23 -0.55 -13.87
N LEU A 134 -14.07 -0.87 -13.32
CA LEU A 134 -12.77 -0.40 -13.83
C LEU A 134 -12.34 -1.17 -15.09
N THR A 135 -11.46 -0.59 -15.90
CA THR A 135 -11.00 -1.26 -17.12
C THR A 135 -10.13 -2.48 -16.80
N THR A 136 -10.33 -3.56 -17.55
CA THR A 136 -9.45 -4.75 -17.57
C THR A 136 -8.37 -4.65 -18.64
N VAL A 137 -8.44 -3.62 -19.50
CA VAL A 137 -7.43 -3.39 -20.54
C VAL A 137 -6.17 -2.85 -19.88
N THR A 138 -5.03 -3.50 -20.13
CA THR A 138 -3.72 -3.01 -19.69
C THR A 138 -3.54 -1.58 -20.19
N PRO A 139 -3.35 -0.60 -19.29
CA PRO A 139 -3.11 0.78 -19.67
C PRO A 139 -1.90 0.90 -20.61
N VAL A 140 -2.02 1.72 -21.64
CA VAL A 140 -0.90 2.03 -22.55
C VAL A 140 0.08 2.97 -21.86
N ASP A 141 -0.46 3.95 -21.12
CA ASP A 141 0.31 4.89 -20.31
C ASP A 141 0.10 4.63 -18.82
N ILE A 142 1.18 4.68 -18.03
CA ILE A 142 1.12 4.50 -16.57
C ILE A 142 0.19 5.51 -15.89
N THR A 143 0.01 6.71 -16.46
CA THR A 143 -0.89 7.75 -15.94
C THR A 143 -2.36 7.40 -16.05
N ASP A 144 -2.72 6.45 -16.91
CA ASP A 144 -4.09 5.93 -16.99
C ASP A 144 -4.35 4.90 -15.88
N ALA A 145 -3.29 4.31 -15.33
CA ALA A 145 -3.37 3.29 -14.30
C ALA A 145 -3.66 3.87 -12.90
N PHE A 146 -3.43 5.16 -12.67
CA PHE A 146 -3.65 5.80 -11.37
C PHE A 146 -4.07 7.28 -11.46
N SER A 147 -4.47 7.84 -10.32
CA SER A 147 -4.46 9.29 -10.10
C SER A 147 -3.74 9.63 -8.82
N MET A 148 -3.09 10.79 -8.80
CA MET A 148 -2.51 11.35 -7.60
C MET A 148 -2.94 12.80 -7.45
N SER A 149 -3.40 13.17 -6.26
CA SER A 149 -3.78 14.55 -5.93
C SER A 149 -3.07 14.99 -4.66
N VAL A 150 -2.44 16.17 -4.71
CA VAL A 150 -1.85 16.80 -3.51
C VAL A 150 -2.98 17.31 -2.62
N THR A 151 -2.97 16.90 -1.36
CA THR A 151 -3.97 17.30 -0.36
C THR A 151 -3.43 18.36 0.60
N GLY A 152 -2.11 18.54 0.66
CA GLY A 152 -1.46 19.56 1.47
C GLY A 152 0.05 19.38 1.50
N TYR A 153 0.75 20.29 2.18
CA TYR A 153 2.17 20.15 2.48
C TYR A 153 2.52 20.82 3.80
N SER A 154 3.65 20.44 4.37
CA SER A 154 4.27 21.10 5.52
C SER A 154 5.78 21.18 5.35
N ASP A 155 6.38 22.21 5.96
CA ASP A 155 7.82 22.43 5.93
C ASP A 155 8.38 22.26 7.34
N LEU A 156 9.40 21.41 7.48
CA LEU A 156 9.97 20.99 8.75
C LEU A 156 11.50 21.05 8.70
N ASP A 157 12.13 21.55 9.77
CA ASP A 157 13.60 21.51 9.91
C ASP A 157 14.11 20.11 10.32
N ARG A 158 13.20 19.24 10.77
CA ARG A 158 13.49 17.89 11.24
C ARG A 158 12.36 16.92 10.90
N VAL A 159 12.73 15.74 10.41
CA VAL A 159 11.83 14.59 10.23
C VAL A 159 12.39 13.42 11.02
N ASP A 160 11.59 12.89 11.95
CA ASP A 160 12.06 11.89 12.93
C ASP A 160 13.34 12.37 13.65
N ARG A 161 14.46 11.64 13.55
CA ARG A 161 15.76 12.00 14.11
C ARG A 161 16.68 12.76 13.12
N TYR A 162 16.23 12.99 11.89
CA TYR A 162 17.05 13.55 10.82
C TYR A 162 16.79 15.05 10.68
N THR A 163 17.86 15.85 10.73
CA THR A 163 17.84 17.29 10.54
C THR A 163 18.38 17.66 9.17
N THR A 164 17.91 18.78 8.62
CA THR A 164 18.48 19.32 7.38
C THR A 164 19.78 20.10 7.62
N PRO A 165 20.68 20.16 6.62
CA PRO A 165 21.78 21.12 6.59
C PRO A 165 21.28 22.58 6.66
N GLU A 166 22.18 23.51 7.03
CA GLU A 166 21.88 24.94 7.06
C GLU A 166 21.24 25.44 5.76
N ASN A 167 20.26 26.34 5.87
CA ASN A 167 19.50 26.94 4.76
C ASN A 167 18.69 25.97 3.90
N THR A 168 18.39 24.78 4.41
CA THR A 168 17.48 23.82 3.78
C THR A 168 16.43 23.31 4.77
N LEU A 169 15.31 22.83 4.25
CA LEU A 169 14.20 22.26 5.02
C LEU A 169 13.66 21.00 4.34
N PHE A 170 12.96 20.17 5.10
CA PHE A 170 12.16 19.07 4.56
C PHE A 170 10.75 19.58 4.24
N ARG A 171 10.38 19.49 2.97
CA ARG A 171 9.00 19.65 2.52
C ARG A 171 8.32 18.28 2.48
N VAL A 172 7.35 18.08 3.36
CA VAL A 172 6.49 16.90 3.39
C VAL A 172 5.24 17.21 2.59
N VAL A 173 5.05 16.55 1.45
CA VAL A 173 3.88 16.68 0.59
C VAL A 173 2.93 15.52 0.88
N GLU A 174 1.69 15.84 1.22
CA GLU A 174 0.62 14.85 1.43
C GLU A 174 -0.20 14.68 0.16
N THR A 175 -0.50 13.43 -0.17
CA THR A 175 -1.24 13.07 -1.37
C THR A 175 -2.25 11.97 -1.12
N LYS A 176 -3.27 11.94 -1.97
CA LYS A 176 -4.12 10.78 -2.21
C LYS A 176 -3.69 10.14 -3.52
N PHE A 177 -3.52 8.83 -3.51
CA PHE A 177 -3.06 8.01 -4.62
C PHE A 177 -4.08 6.89 -4.88
N ASP A 178 -4.76 6.95 -6.01
CA ASP A 178 -5.83 6.02 -6.38
C ASP A 178 -5.39 5.12 -7.54
N SER A 179 -5.47 3.80 -7.38
CA SER A 179 -5.34 2.82 -8.47
C SER A 179 -6.65 2.76 -9.25
N LYS A 180 -6.56 2.84 -10.58
CA LYS A 180 -7.71 2.86 -11.51
C LYS A 180 -7.86 1.57 -12.33
N VAL A 181 -7.10 0.54 -11.97
CA VAL A 181 -7.07 -0.74 -12.69
C VAL A 181 -7.60 -1.88 -11.84
N GLN A 182 -8.07 -2.94 -12.50
CA GLN A 182 -8.46 -4.20 -11.88
C GLN A 182 -7.26 -5.11 -11.53
N ALA A 183 -6.05 -4.68 -11.85
CA ALA A 183 -4.82 -5.40 -11.55
C ALA A 183 -4.02 -4.71 -10.43
N LEU A 184 -2.99 -5.39 -9.95
CA LEU A 184 -2.02 -4.77 -9.07
C LEU A 184 -1.25 -3.69 -9.82
N LEU A 185 -1.03 -2.58 -9.12
CA LEU A 185 -0.21 -1.51 -9.63
C LEU A 185 1.17 -1.60 -8.97
N ASP A 186 2.15 -2.06 -9.74
CA ASP A 186 3.56 -2.04 -9.35
C ASP A 186 4.11 -0.62 -9.53
N ILE A 187 4.62 -0.04 -8.45
CA ILE A 187 5.20 1.28 -8.47
C ILE A 187 6.45 1.34 -7.61
N HIS A 188 7.46 2.01 -8.16
CA HIS A 188 8.73 2.29 -7.51
C HIS A 188 8.86 3.80 -7.26
N PRO A 189 8.31 4.33 -6.16
CA PRO A 189 8.14 5.78 -5.99
C PRO A 189 9.43 6.58 -6.10
N ALA A 190 10.52 6.09 -5.49
CA ALA A 190 11.84 6.72 -5.50
C ALA A 190 12.43 6.91 -6.92
N GLN A 191 12.02 6.07 -7.87
CA GLN A 191 12.50 6.11 -9.25
C GLN A 191 11.61 6.98 -10.14
N ARG A 192 10.36 7.20 -9.73
CA ARG A 192 9.32 7.81 -10.56
C ARG A 192 9.00 9.25 -10.16
N PHE A 193 9.08 9.62 -8.89
CA PHE A 193 8.58 10.91 -8.42
C PHE A 193 9.70 11.87 -8.00
N TYR A 194 9.71 13.02 -8.65
CA TYR A 194 10.57 14.16 -8.35
C TYR A 194 9.72 15.34 -7.89
N TYR A 195 10.33 16.26 -7.16
CA TYR A 195 9.74 17.56 -6.90
C TYR A 195 10.33 18.56 -7.89
N ARG A 196 9.47 19.13 -8.74
CA ARG A 196 9.85 20.11 -9.76
C ARG A 196 9.54 21.50 -9.24
N ILE A 197 10.58 22.28 -8.97
CA ILE A 197 10.47 23.67 -8.53
C ILE A 197 10.78 24.58 -9.72
N ASN A 198 9.87 25.48 -10.07
CA ASN A 198 10.09 26.44 -11.14
C ASN A 198 10.96 27.60 -10.64
N THR A 199 12.15 27.77 -11.20
CA THR A 199 13.03 28.92 -10.94
C THR A 199 13.20 29.76 -12.21
N PRO A 200 13.69 31.02 -12.10
CA PRO A 200 13.97 31.86 -13.26
C PRO A 200 14.97 31.25 -14.25
N GLU A 201 15.89 30.41 -13.78
CA GLU A 201 16.94 29.76 -14.56
C GLU A 201 16.50 28.41 -15.18
N GLY A 202 15.30 27.94 -14.84
CA GLY A 202 14.73 26.68 -15.29
C GLY A 202 14.16 25.83 -14.14
N PRO A 203 13.51 24.69 -14.46
CA PRO A 203 13.00 23.81 -13.42
C PRO A 203 14.13 23.07 -12.69
N LEU A 204 14.15 23.18 -11.35
CA LEU A 204 14.98 22.36 -10.49
C LEU A 204 14.24 21.07 -10.13
N LEU A 205 14.83 19.92 -10.43
CA LEU A 205 14.31 18.61 -10.05
C LEU A 205 15.00 18.09 -8.80
N THR A 206 14.22 17.89 -7.73
CA THR A 206 14.68 17.36 -6.46
C THR A 206 14.20 15.92 -6.29
N LYS A 207 15.12 15.02 -5.95
CA LYS A 207 14.79 13.61 -5.67
C LYS A 207 14.09 13.44 -4.33
N LEU A 208 13.31 12.37 -4.23
CA LEU A 208 12.69 11.95 -2.97
C LEU A 208 13.79 11.67 -1.92
N SER A 209 13.62 12.21 -0.72
CA SER A 209 14.55 12.03 0.39
C SER A 209 14.34 10.69 1.09
N ASP A 210 15.41 10.01 1.47
CA ASP A 210 15.41 8.72 2.18
C ASP A 210 14.58 8.73 3.47
N VAL A 211 14.46 9.89 4.12
CA VAL A 211 13.62 10.07 5.31
C VAL A 211 12.14 9.82 5.03
N THR A 212 11.72 9.82 3.76
CA THR A 212 10.37 9.43 3.36
C THR A 212 10.05 8.02 3.84
N ALA A 213 10.99 7.07 3.82
CA ALA A 213 10.76 5.70 4.29
C ALA A 213 10.48 5.60 5.80
N LEU A 214 10.72 6.67 6.55
CA LEU A 214 10.69 6.68 8.02
C LEU A 214 9.42 7.32 8.59
N ILE A 215 8.60 7.95 7.75
CA ILE A 215 7.38 8.62 8.20
C ILE A 215 6.14 7.76 7.94
N PRO A 216 5.04 7.94 8.71
CA PRO A 216 3.76 7.33 8.39
C PRO A 216 3.33 7.70 6.96
N PHE A 217 2.87 6.70 6.21
CA PHE A 217 2.47 6.82 4.80
C PHE A 217 3.58 7.22 3.83
N GLY A 218 4.85 7.09 4.25
CA GLY A 218 6.01 7.31 3.41
C GLY A 218 6.01 6.46 2.14
N PHE A 219 5.88 7.10 0.98
CA PHE A 219 5.78 6.41 -0.31
C PHE A 219 7.15 6.41 -0.99
N MET A 220 8.03 5.52 -0.53
CA MET A 220 9.44 5.44 -0.96
C MET A 220 9.77 4.10 -1.63
N SER A 221 9.51 3.01 -0.92
CA SER A 221 9.88 1.65 -1.35
C SER A 221 8.98 1.15 -2.49
N PRO A 222 9.48 0.21 -3.32
CA PRO A 222 8.64 -0.58 -4.23
C PRO A 222 7.42 -1.14 -3.51
N VAL A 223 6.25 -1.03 -4.13
CA VAL A 223 4.98 -1.47 -3.53
C VAL A 223 3.99 -1.89 -4.61
N MET A 224 3.30 -3.00 -4.33
CA MET A 224 2.15 -3.47 -5.11
C MET A 224 0.87 -2.91 -4.49
N LEU A 225 0.28 -1.91 -5.13
CA LEU A 225 -0.99 -1.35 -4.67
C LEU A 225 -2.15 -2.25 -5.10
N ALA A 226 -3.09 -2.46 -4.19
CA ALA A 226 -4.29 -3.24 -4.45
C ALA A 226 -5.09 -2.67 -5.63
N PRO A 227 -5.80 -3.51 -6.39
CA PRO A 227 -6.72 -3.05 -7.42
C PRO A 227 -7.72 -2.07 -6.84
N ALA A 228 -8.06 -1.02 -7.60
CA ALA A 228 -9.11 -0.09 -7.22
C ALA A 228 -8.91 0.61 -5.85
N SER A 229 -7.67 0.63 -5.32
CA SER A 229 -7.38 1.12 -3.98
C SER A 229 -7.16 2.63 -3.92
N ALA A 230 -7.62 3.24 -2.83
CA ALA A 230 -7.33 4.63 -2.48
C ALA A 230 -6.33 4.65 -1.32
N ASN A 231 -5.18 5.28 -1.52
CA ASN A 231 -4.06 5.25 -0.58
C ASN A 231 -3.64 6.67 -0.21
N ARG A 232 -3.39 6.91 1.07
CA ARG A 232 -2.66 8.08 1.52
C ARG A 232 -1.17 7.84 1.30
N ALA A 233 -0.51 8.81 0.68
CA ALA A 233 0.92 8.78 0.43
C ALA A 233 1.56 10.11 0.83
N ARG A 234 2.74 10.04 1.45
CA ARG A 234 3.57 11.18 1.80
C ARG A 234 4.92 11.08 1.12
N PHE A 235 5.36 12.22 0.58
CA PHE A 235 6.66 12.39 -0.06
C PHE A 235 7.46 13.44 0.70
N VAL A 236 8.74 13.18 0.98
CA VAL A 236 9.61 14.17 1.63
C VAL A 236 10.71 14.60 0.66
N TYR A 237 10.84 15.90 0.44
CA TYR A 237 11.88 16.50 -0.38
C TYR A 237 12.71 17.46 0.46
N GLN A 238 14.03 17.45 0.28
CA GLN A 238 14.89 18.46 0.88
C GLN A 238 15.02 19.64 -0.09
N ILE A 239 14.60 20.83 0.31
CA ILE A 239 14.62 22.04 -0.53
C ILE A 239 15.36 23.18 0.16
N SER A 240 15.86 24.14 -0.61
CA SER A 240 16.42 25.37 -0.03
C SER A 240 15.32 26.25 0.56
N ASN A 241 15.62 26.91 1.67
CA ASN A 241 14.71 27.88 2.30
C ASN A 241 14.34 29.03 1.34
N GLN A 242 15.22 29.36 0.40
CA GLN A 242 14.97 30.40 -0.61
C GLN A 242 13.91 29.99 -1.65
N LEU A 243 13.65 28.69 -1.79
CA LEU A 243 12.71 28.13 -2.77
C LEU A 243 11.37 27.74 -2.15
N LYS A 244 11.15 28.05 -0.87
CA LYS A 244 9.95 27.66 -0.13
C LYS A 244 8.66 28.12 -0.80
N GLU A 245 8.63 29.36 -1.27
CA GLU A 245 7.45 29.97 -1.90
C GLU A 245 7.44 29.84 -3.43
N ALA A 246 8.44 29.16 -4.01
CA ALA A 246 8.50 28.98 -5.45
C ALA A 246 7.39 28.02 -5.93
N PRO A 247 6.76 28.27 -7.09
CA PRO A 247 5.78 27.35 -7.66
C PRO A 247 6.42 25.99 -7.91
N ALA A 248 5.77 24.93 -7.44
CA ALA A 248 6.31 23.60 -7.53
C ALA A 248 5.22 22.54 -7.62
N GLU A 249 5.58 21.38 -8.14
CA GLU A 249 4.69 20.24 -8.33
C GLU A 249 5.44 18.93 -8.08
N ILE A 250 4.69 17.85 -7.82
CA ILE A 250 5.25 16.50 -7.96
C ILE A 250 5.25 16.16 -9.44
N TRP A 251 6.42 15.88 -9.98
CA TRP A 251 6.63 15.49 -11.36
C TRP A 251 6.95 13.99 -11.43
N GLY A 252 6.19 13.26 -12.24
CA GLY A 252 6.39 11.83 -12.48
C GLY A 252 7.18 11.57 -13.76
N ASP A 253 8.31 10.87 -13.67
CA ASP A 253 8.99 10.33 -14.84
C ASP A 253 8.26 9.08 -15.34
N VAL A 254 7.36 9.33 -16.30
CA VAL A 254 6.54 8.32 -16.97
C VAL A 254 7.14 7.89 -18.31
N SER A 255 8.35 8.36 -18.66
CA SER A 255 8.94 8.20 -20.00
C SER A 255 9.20 6.75 -20.42
N SER A 256 9.26 5.81 -19.47
CA SER A 256 9.41 4.40 -19.82
C SER A 256 8.10 3.69 -20.15
N GLY A 257 6.92 4.24 -19.79
CA GLY A 257 5.57 3.70 -20.08
C GLY A 257 5.24 2.30 -19.50
N GLU A 258 6.24 1.47 -19.23
CA GLU A 258 6.06 0.07 -18.87
C GLU A 258 5.66 -0.08 -17.39
N LEU A 259 4.42 -0.50 -17.20
CA LEU A 259 4.03 -1.38 -16.10
C LEU A 259 4.66 -2.74 -16.42
N LYS A 260 5.75 -3.12 -15.73
CA LYS A 260 6.26 -4.50 -15.80
C LYS A 260 5.56 -5.35 -14.76
#